data_AF-A0A820SGC3-F1
#
_entry.id   AF-A0A820SGC3-F1
#
_cell.length_a   1.000
_cell.length_b   1.000
_cell.length_c   1.000
_cell.angle_alpha   90.00
_cell.angle_beta   90.00
_cell.angle_gamma   90.00
#
_symmetry.space_group_name_H-M   'P 1'
#
loop_
_entity.id
_entity.type
_entity.pdbx_description
1 polymer ?
#
loop_
_entity_poly.entity_id
_entity_poly.type
_entity_poly.pdbx_seq_one_letter_code
_entity_poly.pdbx_strand_id
1 'polypeptide(L)'
;MGCNIYNTISKRYYTFFYFPFVTNVLPITTTITSSLLAYRNVRRIVRLQRPVFRRRLDRQMTAITLARVVVLIALGSPYIFISLYQINLNVNTNNYMQLALVELISAVSASLLHTNFSISFYVFLMVSSRFRRQAKTVLVKKVWRSIKLCSCKTSTTNRRNQISPEVLPPSSSGNEM
;
A
#
# COMPACT_ATOMS: atom_id res chain seq x y z
N MET A 1 1.22 29.80 0.36
CA MET A 1 2.25 30.58 1.09
C MET A 1 3.46 29.69 1.32
N GLY A 2 4.35 29.58 0.34
CA GLY A 2 5.56 28.74 0.40
C GLY A 2 6.77 29.60 0.79
N CYS A 3 7.57 29.10 1.72
CA CYS A 3 8.86 29.70 2.07
C CYS A 3 9.81 29.49 0.88
N ASN A 4 10.01 30.53 0.07
CA ASN A 4 10.91 30.44 -1.08
C ASN A 4 12.35 30.33 -0.54
N ILE A 5 13.14 29.39 -1.04
CA ILE A 5 14.52 29.20 -0.59
C ILE A 5 15.34 30.40 -1.08
N TYR A 6 15.48 31.42 -0.21
CA TYR A 6 16.23 32.64 -0.52
C TYR A 6 17.73 32.38 -0.63
N ASN A 7 18.24 31.33 0.04
CA ASN A 7 19.66 31.01 0.00
C ASN A 7 20.02 30.31 -1.32
N THR A 8 20.79 31.01 -2.15
CA THR A 8 21.26 30.56 -3.47
C THR A 8 22.10 29.28 -3.39
N ILE A 9 22.79 29.04 -2.27
CA ILE A 9 23.60 27.83 -2.05
C ILE A 9 22.69 26.60 -1.93
N SER A 10 21.67 26.68 -1.08
CA SER A 10 20.68 25.60 -0.91
C SER A 10 19.95 25.30 -2.20
N LYS A 11 19.58 26.35 -2.95
CA LYS A 11 18.95 26.23 -4.28
C LYS A 11 19.78 25.38 -5.25
N ARG A 12 21.10 25.64 -5.33
CA ARG A 12 22.03 24.85 -6.16
C ARG A 12 22.14 23.41 -5.66
N TYR A 13 22.24 23.20 -4.36
CA TYR A 13 22.31 21.85 -3.78
C TYR A 13 21.09 21.00 -4.16
N TYR A 14 19.87 21.54 -4.01
CA TYR A 14 18.67 20.79 -4.35
C TYR A 14 18.57 20.48 -5.85
N THR A 15 18.85 21.47 -6.70
CA THR A 15 18.74 21.37 -8.16
C THR A 15 19.73 20.37 -8.75
N PHE A 16 21.00 20.42 -8.31
CA PHE A 16 22.08 19.64 -8.93
C PHE A 16 22.39 18.32 -8.21
N PHE A 17 22.11 18.22 -6.91
CA PHE A 17 22.46 17.03 -6.13
C PHE A 17 21.23 16.25 -5.70
N TYR A 18 20.33 16.87 -4.95
CA TYR A 18 19.24 16.15 -4.29
C TYR A 18 18.27 15.49 -5.30
N PHE A 19 17.69 16.26 -6.22
CA PHE A 19 16.71 15.75 -7.18
C PHE A 19 17.28 14.74 -8.22
N PRO A 20 18.44 14.96 -8.84
CA PRO A 20 18.98 13.97 -9.77
C PRO A 20 19.58 12.76 -9.05
N PHE A 21 20.42 12.95 -8.02
CA PHE A 21 21.15 11.83 -7.44
C PHE A 21 20.34 11.05 -6.41
N VAL A 22 19.75 11.72 -5.43
CA VAL A 22 19.07 11.03 -4.32
C VAL A 22 17.77 10.40 -4.80
N THR A 23 16.97 11.13 -5.58
CA THR A 23 15.66 10.63 -6.01
C THR A 23 15.65 9.80 -7.29
N ASN A 24 16.68 9.87 -8.16
CA ASN A 24 16.72 9.04 -9.38
C ASN A 24 17.89 8.03 -9.38
N VAL A 25 19.13 8.49 -9.21
CA VAL A 25 20.31 7.59 -9.31
C VAL A 25 20.28 6.52 -8.22
N LEU A 26 19.92 6.87 -6.99
CA LEU A 26 19.87 5.93 -5.87
C LEU A 26 18.83 4.79 -6.08
N PRO A 27 17.56 5.04 -6.44
CA PRO A 27 16.62 3.96 -6.74
C PRO A 27 17.02 3.13 -7.98
N ILE A 28 17.64 3.74 -9.00
CA ILE A 28 18.11 3.01 -10.18
C ILE A 28 19.26 2.06 -9.81
N THR A 29 20.28 2.56 -9.09
CA THR A 29 21.45 1.76 -8.68
C THR A 29 21.08 0.64 -7.73
N THR A 30 20.19 0.89 -6.76
CA THR A 30 19.66 -0.16 -5.87
C THR A 30 18.89 -1.24 -6.64
N THR A 31 18.14 -0.86 -7.69
CA THR A 31 17.42 -1.81 -8.54
C THR A 31 18.36 -2.65 -9.39
N ILE A 32 19.37 -2.03 -10.00
CA ILE A 32 20.38 -2.71 -10.80
C ILE A 32 21.16 -3.70 -9.92
N THR A 33 21.66 -3.25 -8.77
CA THR A 33 22.41 -4.10 -7.83
C THR A 33 21.54 -5.23 -7.29
N SER A 34 20.29 -4.96 -6.90
CA SER A 34 19.34 -5.99 -6.46
C SER A 34 19.06 -7.02 -7.56
N SER A 35 18.85 -6.57 -8.80
CA SER A 35 18.62 -7.44 -9.96
C SER A 35 19.85 -8.29 -10.27
N LEU A 36 21.05 -7.70 -10.19
CA LEU A 36 22.31 -8.39 -10.41
C LEU A 36 22.60 -9.42 -9.32
N LEU A 37 22.37 -9.07 -8.04
CA LEU A 37 22.48 -10.01 -6.93
C LEU A 37 21.48 -11.15 -7.09
N ALA A 38 20.23 -10.85 -7.46
CA ALA A 38 19.23 -11.87 -7.73
C ALA A 38 19.67 -12.83 -8.85
N TYR A 39 20.20 -12.28 -9.94
CA TYR A 39 20.72 -13.07 -11.06
C TYR A 39 21.90 -13.97 -10.63
N ARG A 40 22.88 -13.41 -9.91
CA ARG A 40 24.05 -14.15 -9.40
C ARG A 40 23.62 -15.23 -8.40
N ASN A 41 22.69 -14.93 -7.51
CA ASN A 41 22.14 -15.88 -6.55
C ASN A 41 21.39 -17.02 -7.25
N VAL A 42 20.55 -16.72 -8.25
CA VAL A 42 19.88 -17.76 -9.05
C VAL A 42 20.91 -18.65 -9.74
N ARG A 43 21.93 -18.08 -10.40
CA ARG A 43 22.96 -18.84 -11.11
C ARG A 43 23.80 -19.72 -10.16
N ARG A 44 24.12 -19.24 -8.96
CA ARG A 44 24.81 -20.02 -7.92
C ARG A 44 23.92 -21.15 -7.38
N ILE A 45 22.65 -20.88 -7.13
CA ILE A 45 21.66 -21.85 -6.64
C ILE A 45 21.35 -22.95 -7.67
N VAL A 46 21.45 -22.68 -8.97
CA VAL A 46 21.36 -23.70 -10.05
C VAL A 46 22.42 -24.77 -9.93
N ARG A 47 23.62 -24.42 -9.47
CA ARG A 47 24.71 -25.38 -9.28
C ARG A 47 24.61 -26.21 -7.99
N LEU A 48 23.76 -25.79 -7.03
CA LEU A 48 23.72 -26.35 -5.66
C LEU A 48 22.41 -27.11 -5.33
N GLN A 49 21.55 -27.42 -6.31
CA GLN A 49 20.29 -28.15 -6.14
C GLN A 49 19.41 -27.72 -4.94
N ARG A 50 19.46 -26.45 -4.52
CA ARG A 50 18.62 -25.97 -3.42
C ARG A 50 17.13 -25.95 -3.81
N PRO A 51 16.21 -26.18 -2.86
CA PRO A 51 14.80 -26.45 -3.13
C PRO A 51 14.13 -25.31 -3.91
N VAL A 52 13.36 -25.70 -4.93
CA VAL A 52 12.67 -24.85 -5.92
C VAL A 52 11.81 -23.74 -5.29
N PHE A 53 11.35 -23.94 -4.05
CA PHE A 53 10.48 -23.00 -3.35
C PHE A 53 11.14 -21.66 -3.00
N ARG A 54 12.44 -21.65 -2.64
CA ARG A 54 13.17 -20.40 -2.31
C ARG A 54 13.40 -19.53 -3.55
N ARG A 55 13.69 -20.13 -4.72
CA ARG A 55 13.88 -19.38 -5.98
C ARG A 55 12.68 -18.53 -6.39
N ARG A 56 11.47 -19.04 -6.17
CA ARG A 56 10.24 -18.32 -6.57
C ARG A 56 10.00 -17.10 -5.67
N LEU A 57 10.39 -17.17 -4.40
CA LEU A 57 10.25 -16.06 -3.46
C LEU A 57 11.19 -14.91 -3.84
N ASP A 58 12.49 -15.19 -4.06
CA ASP A 58 13.47 -14.16 -4.41
C ASP A 58 13.14 -13.49 -5.75
N ARG A 59 12.73 -14.28 -6.75
CA ARG A 59 12.31 -13.75 -8.06
C ARG A 59 11.03 -12.90 -7.98
N GLN A 60 10.12 -13.21 -7.07
CA GLN A 60 8.93 -12.40 -6.84
C GLN A 60 9.27 -11.09 -6.15
N MET A 61 10.11 -11.12 -5.11
CA MET A 61 10.55 -9.91 -4.41
C MET A 61 11.27 -8.95 -5.36
N THR A 62 12.16 -9.46 -6.23
CA THR A 62 12.88 -8.61 -7.18
C THR A 62 11.97 -8.04 -8.27
N ALA A 63 11.02 -8.83 -8.78
CA ALA A 63 10.02 -8.36 -9.73
C ALA A 63 9.11 -7.28 -9.13
N ILE A 64 8.71 -7.41 -7.86
CA ILE A 64 7.93 -6.40 -7.13
C ILE A 64 8.73 -5.11 -6.98
N THR A 65 10.00 -5.20 -6.56
CA THR A 65 10.86 -4.02 -6.40
C THR A 65 11.10 -3.31 -7.72
N LEU A 66 11.36 -4.05 -8.80
CA LEU A 66 11.58 -3.47 -10.13
C LEU A 66 10.31 -2.79 -10.66
N ALA A 67 9.15 -3.43 -10.53
CA ALA A 67 7.87 -2.82 -10.90
C ALA A 67 7.61 -1.54 -10.10
N ARG A 68 7.89 -1.54 -8.79
CA ARG A 68 7.75 -0.36 -7.94
C ARG A 68 8.65 0.79 -8.37
N VAL A 69 9.89 0.49 -8.77
CA VAL A 69 10.84 1.52 -9.21
C VAL A 69 10.42 2.10 -10.56
N VAL A 70 9.95 1.27 -11.50
CA VAL A 70 9.42 1.75 -12.78
C VAL A 70 8.22 2.68 -12.57
N VAL A 71 7.29 2.30 -11.69
CA VAL A 71 6.12 3.12 -11.35
C VAL A 71 6.54 4.41 -10.65
N LEU A 72 7.51 4.36 -9.74
CA LEU A 72 8.07 5.54 -9.07
C LEU A 72 8.72 6.51 -10.08
N ILE A 73 9.45 6.00 -11.07
CA ILE A 73 10.05 6.85 -12.12
C ILE A 73 8.95 7.45 -13.00
N ALA A 74 7.97 6.65 -13.44
CA ALA A 74 6.91 7.10 -14.33
C ALA A 74 6.01 8.18 -13.67
N LEU A 75 5.59 7.97 -12.42
CA LEU A 75 4.71 8.89 -11.70
C LEU A 75 5.45 9.97 -10.90
N GLY A 76 6.69 9.71 -10.50
CA GLY A 76 7.51 10.64 -9.72
C GLY A 76 8.33 11.61 -10.57
N SER A 77 8.71 11.25 -11.80
CA SER A 77 9.45 12.17 -12.68
C SER A 77 8.74 13.50 -12.96
N PRO A 78 7.41 13.57 -13.27
CA PRO A 78 6.77 14.86 -13.54
C PRO A 78 6.86 15.81 -12.34
N TYR A 79 6.69 15.29 -11.12
CA TYR A 79 6.83 16.07 -9.90
C TYR A 79 8.24 16.64 -9.73
N ILE A 80 9.28 15.86 -10.04
CA ILE A 80 10.68 16.32 -9.98
C ILE A 80 10.94 17.44 -11.00
N PHE A 81 10.48 17.27 -12.25
CA PHE A 81 10.64 18.28 -13.29
C PHE A 81 9.97 19.61 -12.93
N ILE A 82 8.75 19.56 -12.40
CA ILE A 82 8.01 20.76 -12.00
C ILE A 82 8.63 21.42 -10.77
N SER A 83 9.11 20.64 -9.80
CA SER A 83 9.86 21.16 -8.65
C SER A 83 11.13 21.87 -9.09
N LEU A 84 11.88 21.29 -10.03
CA LEU A 84 13.07 21.92 -10.61
C LEU A 84 12.72 23.18 -11.39
N TYR A 85 11.63 23.17 -12.15
CA TYR A 85 11.14 24.33 -12.90
C TYR A 85 10.76 25.47 -11.96
N GLN A 86 10.01 25.20 -10.89
CA GLN A 86 9.65 26.19 -9.87
C GLN A 86 10.86 26.79 -9.18
N ILE A 87 11.85 25.95 -8.85
CA ILE A 87 13.08 26.43 -8.23
C ILE A 87 13.81 27.38 -9.19
N ASN A 88 13.97 27.00 -10.46
CA ASN A 88 14.75 27.80 -11.42
C ASN A 88 14.02 29.05 -11.95
N LEU A 89 12.68 29.02 -11.99
CA LEU A 89 11.89 30.18 -12.35
C LEU A 89 12.01 31.27 -11.28
N ASN A 90 12.53 32.42 -11.67
CA ASN A 90 12.34 33.65 -10.94
C ASN A 90 11.04 34.29 -11.47
N VAL A 91 9.89 33.80 -10.99
CA VAL A 91 8.59 34.30 -11.45
C VAL A 91 8.50 35.77 -11.09
N ASN A 92 8.48 36.62 -12.11
CA ASN A 92 8.24 38.04 -11.93
C ASN A 92 6.79 38.19 -11.42
N THR A 93 6.60 38.79 -10.25
CA THR A 93 5.31 38.85 -9.52
C THR A 93 4.19 39.55 -10.29
N ASN A 94 4.50 40.16 -11.42
CA ASN A 94 3.57 40.95 -12.22
C ASN A 94 2.71 40.10 -13.19
N ASN A 95 3.05 38.82 -13.41
CA ASN A 95 2.32 37.94 -14.33
C ASN A 95 1.45 36.91 -13.58
N TYR A 96 0.28 37.34 -13.10
CA TYR A 96 -0.65 36.51 -12.34
C TYR A 96 -1.11 35.24 -13.09
N MET A 97 -1.24 35.31 -14.43
CA MET A 97 -1.65 34.17 -15.25
C MET A 97 -0.63 33.03 -15.23
N GLN A 98 0.67 33.34 -15.27
CA GLN A 98 1.73 32.33 -15.20
C GLN A 98 1.80 31.69 -13.81
N LEU A 99 1.59 32.49 -12.76
CA LEU A 99 1.57 31.99 -11.39
C LEU A 99 0.44 30.97 -11.18
N ALA A 100 -0.77 31.28 -11.66
CA ALA A 100 -1.92 30.38 -11.55
C ALA A 100 -1.70 29.04 -12.29
N LEU A 101 -1.09 29.07 -13.47
CA LEU A 101 -0.74 27.86 -14.22
C LEU A 101 0.28 26.98 -13.47
N VAL A 102 1.33 27.59 -12.92
CA VAL A 102 2.37 26.87 -12.17
C VAL A 102 1.77 26.22 -10.92
N GLU A 103 0.85 26.89 -10.23
CA GLU A 103 0.18 26.35 -9.06
C GLU A 103 -0.75 25.18 -9.41
N LEU A 104 -1.50 25.29 -10.51
CA LEU A 104 -2.33 24.18 -11.02
C LEU A 104 -1.49 22.95 -11.37
N ILE A 105 -0.39 23.16 -12.11
CA ILE A 105 0.54 22.08 -12.52
C ILE A 105 1.18 21.42 -11.30
N SER A 106 1.52 22.22 -10.28
CA SER A 106 2.03 21.73 -8.99
C SER A 106 1.02 20.84 -8.27
N ALA A 107 -0.24 21.29 -8.18
CA ALA A 107 -1.32 20.55 -7.53
C ALA A 107 -1.57 19.20 -8.22
N VAL A 108 -1.66 19.20 -9.55
CA VAL A 108 -1.82 17.98 -10.35
C VAL A 108 -0.67 17.01 -10.08
N SER A 109 0.57 17.50 -10.06
CA SER A 109 1.74 16.64 -9.85
C SER A 109 1.84 16.10 -8.43
N ALA A 110 1.44 16.88 -7.43
CA ALA A 110 1.32 16.41 -6.06
C ALA A 110 0.27 15.29 -5.95
N SER A 111 -0.88 15.43 -6.63
CA SER A 111 -1.89 14.36 -6.70
C SER A 111 -1.37 13.07 -7.35
N LEU A 112 -0.59 13.19 -8.44
CA LEU A 112 0.07 12.03 -9.06
C LEU A 112 1.03 11.34 -8.08
N LEU A 113 1.82 12.13 -7.33
CA LEU A 113 2.75 11.59 -6.34
C LEU A 113 2.02 10.85 -5.20
N HIS A 114 0.92 11.40 -4.70
CA HIS A 114 0.08 10.71 -3.70
C HIS A 114 -0.52 9.42 -4.26
N THR A 115 -0.91 9.43 -5.52
CA THR A 115 -1.45 8.23 -6.20
C THR A 115 -0.39 7.14 -6.32
N ASN A 116 0.89 7.49 -6.54
CA ASN A 116 2.00 6.54 -6.55
C ASN A 116 2.15 5.77 -5.22
N PHE A 117 1.96 6.45 -4.08
CA PHE A 117 1.94 5.78 -2.77
C PHE A 117 0.80 4.77 -2.66
N SER A 118 -0.39 5.12 -3.17
CA SER A 118 -1.55 4.22 -3.22
C SER A 118 -1.32 3.02 -4.15
N ILE A 119 -0.75 3.25 -5.33
CA ILE A 119 -0.45 2.22 -6.34
C ILE A 119 0.52 1.15 -5.80
N SER A 120 1.43 1.51 -4.89
CA SER A 120 2.33 0.53 -4.26
C SER A 120 1.57 -0.65 -3.62
N PHE A 121 0.40 -0.40 -3.03
CA PHE A 121 -0.45 -1.45 -2.47
C PHE A 121 -1.04 -2.34 -3.57
N TYR A 122 -1.54 -1.74 -4.64
CA TYR A 122 -2.14 -2.47 -5.77
C TYR A 122 -1.11 -3.29 -6.56
N VAL A 123 0.10 -2.76 -6.75
CA VAL A 123 1.21 -3.48 -7.39
C VAL A 123 1.61 -4.70 -6.55
N PHE A 124 1.68 -4.56 -5.23
CA PHE A 124 1.96 -5.70 -4.34
C PHE A 124 0.89 -6.79 -4.46
N LEU A 125 -0.38 -6.39 -4.51
CA LEU A 125 -1.52 -7.29 -4.75
C LEU A 125 -1.46 -7.95 -6.14
N MET A 126 -1.19 -7.19 -7.20
CA MET A 126 -1.16 -7.73 -8.56
C MET A 126 0.03 -8.67 -8.78
N VAL A 127 1.25 -8.28 -8.37
CA VAL A 127 2.45 -9.06 -8.69
C VAL A 127 2.55 -10.32 -7.82
N SER A 128 2.13 -10.27 -6.56
CA SER A 128 2.17 -11.44 -5.67
C SER A 128 0.91 -12.31 -5.83
N SER A 129 1.01 -13.31 -6.72
CA SER A 129 -0.04 -14.34 -6.87
C SER A 129 -0.29 -15.15 -5.58
N ARG A 130 0.72 -15.26 -4.71
CA ARG A 130 0.59 -15.88 -3.38
C ARG A 130 -0.19 -14.99 -2.41
N PHE A 131 0.08 -13.69 -2.41
CA PHE A 131 -0.68 -12.74 -1.58
C PHE A 131 -2.14 -12.69 -2.02
N ARG A 132 -2.45 -12.74 -3.32
CA ARG A 132 -3.83 -12.89 -3.81
C ARG A 132 -4.51 -14.16 -3.31
N ARG A 133 -3.80 -15.30 -3.31
CA ARG A 133 -4.36 -16.55 -2.79
C ARG A 133 -4.58 -16.48 -1.27
N GLN A 134 -3.59 -16.02 -0.51
CA GLN A 134 -3.71 -15.87 0.95
C GLN A 134 -4.78 -14.85 1.34
N ALA A 135 -4.82 -13.69 0.68
CA ALA A 135 -5.84 -12.67 0.90
C ALA A 135 -7.24 -13.20 0.55
N LYS A 136 -7.39 -13.95 -0.54
CA LYS A 136 -8.65 -14.65 -0.85
C LYS A 136 -9.00 -15.65 0.25
N THR A 137 -8.06 -16.48 0.73
CA THR A 137 -8.33 -17.43 1.81
C THR A 137 -8.74 -16.72 3.11
N VAL A 138 -8.10 -15.61 3.46
CA VAL A 138 -8.42 -14.82 4.65
C VAL A 138 -9.77 -14.11 4.50
N LEU A 139 -10.04 -13.48 3.35
CA LEU A 139 -11.32 -12.82 3.06
C LEU A 139 -12.47 -13.83 3.06
N VAL A 140 -12.31 -14.96 2.35
CA VAL A 140 -13.29 -16.05 2.35
C VAL A 140 -13.50 -16.56 3.78
N LYS A 141 -12.44 -16.79 4.56
CA LYS A 141 -12.56 -17.24 5.96
C LYS A 141 -13.24 -16.20 6.85
N LYS A 142 -13.02 -14.90 6.63
CA LYS A 142 -13.67 -13.81 7.36
C LYS A 142 -15.16 -13.72 7.02
N VAL A 143 -15.50 -13.78 5.73
CA VAL A 143 -16.89 -13.83 5.23
C VAL A 143 -17.61 -15.07 5.78
N TRP A 144 -16.97 -16.24 5.72
CA TRP A 144 -17.56 -17.49 6.23
C TRP A 144 -17.79 -17.45 7.74
N ARG A 145 -16.90 -16.83 8.52
CA ARG A 145 -17.10 -16.59 9.96
C ARG A 145 -18.27 -15.64 10.22
N SER A 146 -18.40 -14.56 9.45
CA SER A 146 -19.53 -13.62 9.59
C SER A 146 -20.87 -14.30 9.30
N ILE A 147 -20.96 -15.15 8.28
CA ILE A 147 -22.16 -15.93 7.97
C ILE A 147 -22.49 -16.92 9.10
N LYS A 148 -21.48 -17.65 9.61
CA LYS A 148 -21.67 -18.62 10.70
C LYS A 148 -22.14 -17.97 12.01
N LEU A 149 -21.66 -16.76 12.30
CA LEU A 149 -22.07 -15.97 13.46
C LEU A 149 -23.51 -15.45 13.33
N CYS A 150 -23.95 -15.05 12.13
CA CYS A 150 -25.37 -14.73 11.89
C CYS A 150 -26.27 -15.95 12.04
N SER A 151 -25.85 -17.12 11.57
CA SER A 151 -26.67 -18.35 11.64
C SER A 151 -26.88 -18.86 13.07
N CYS A 152 -25.96 -18.57 14.01
CA CYS A 152 -26.07 -19.02 15.41
C CYS A 152 -27.00 -18.13 16.25
N LYS A 153 -27.16 -16.85 15.87
CA LYS A 153 -28.00 -15.88 16.58
C LYS A 153 -29.50 -16.15 16.35
N THR A 154 -29.86 -16.69 15.20
CA THR A 154 -31.26 -17.02 14.85
C THR A 154 -31.77 -18.27 15.60
N SER A 155 -30.90 -19.25 15.90
CA SER A 155 -31.31 -20.46 16.64
C SER A 155 -31.56 -20.24 18.13
N THR A 156 -30.99 -19.19 18.74
CA THR A 156 -31.17 -18.89 20.18
C THR A 156 -32.42 -18.07 20.47
N THR A 157 -32.91 -17.28 19.50
CA THR A 157 -34.19 -16.55 19.63
C THR A 157 -35.40 -17.49 19.52
N ASN A 158 -35.32 -18.56 18.72
CA ASN A 158 -36.44 -19.50 18.55
C ASN A 158 -36.67 -20.41 19.79
N ARG A 159 -35.64 -20.69 20.59
CA ARG A 159 -35.80 -21.49 21.83
C ARG A 159 -36.41 -20.73 23.01
N ARG A 160 -36.42 -19.39 22.98
CA ARG A 160 -36.90 -18.58 24.11
C ARG A 160 -38.41 -18.32 24.07
N ASN A 161 -39.10 -18.70 22.98
CA ASN A 161 -40.56 -18.59 22.85
C ASN A 161 -41.31 -19.89 23.20
N GLN A 162 -40.65 -20.92 23.73
CA GLN A 162 -41.29 -22.21 24.06
C GLN A 162 -41.32 -22.56 25.56
N ILE A 163 -40.89 -21.67 26.47
CA ILE A 163 -40.89 -22.00 27.91
C ILE A 163 -41.45 -20.84 28.73
N SER A 164 -42.75 -20.90 29.03
CA SER A 164 -43.40 -20.54 30.32
C SER A 164 -44.93 -20.44 30.17
N PRO A 165 -45.72 -20.66 31.24
CA PRO A 165 -45.65 -21.76 32.21
C PRO A 165 -47.05 -22.39 32.42
N GLU A 166 -47.13 -23.73 32.48
CA GLU A 166 -48.38 -24.44 32.75
C GLU A 166 -48.39 -24.96 34.20
N VAL A 167 -49.39 -24.47 34.95
CA VAL A 167 -50.15 -25.15 36.01
C VAL A 167 -49.46 -25.42 37.36
N LEU A 168 -49.87 -24.59 38.35
CA LEU A 168 -49.89 -24.93 39.77
C LEU A 168 -51.13 -25.79 40.06
N PRO A 169 -50.99 -26.88 40.83
CA PRO A 169 -52.02 -27.24 41.81
C PRO A 169 -51.39 -27.80 43.11
N PRO A 170 -52.16 -28.30 44.09
CA PRO A 170 -52.82 -27.49 45.09
C PRO A 170 -52.43 -27.89 46.53
N SER A 171 -52.96 -27.13 47.47
CA SER A 171 -53.04 -27.37 48.91
C SER A 171 -53.57 -28.74 49.33
N SER A 172 -52.94 -29.36 50.34
CA SER A 172 -53.55 -30.24 51.37
C SER A 172 -52.53 -30.44 52.50
N SER A 173 -52.67 -29.92 53.72
CA SER A 173 -53.57 -30.32 54.83
C SER A 173 -53.32 -31.75 55.37
N GLY A 174 -53.00 -31.84 56.67
CA GLY A 174 -52.86 -33.07 57.49
C GLY A 174 -51.50 -33.04 58.20
N ASN A 175 -51.31 -32.70 59.48
CA ASN A 175 -52.04 -33.04 60.71
C ASN A 175 -52.23 -34.55 60.88
N GLU A 176 -51.33 -35.18 61.64
CA GLU A 176 -51.62 -36.29 62.55
C GLU A 176 -50.46 -36.47 63.56
N MET A 177 -50.82 -36.20 64.83
CA MET A 177 -50.32 -36.66 66.13
C MET A 177 -48.83 -36.92 66.37
#